data_AF-A0A7J7F020-F1
#
_entry.id   AF-A0A7J7F020-F1
#
_cell.length_a   1.000
_cell.length_b   1.000
_cell.length_c   1.000
_cell.angle_alpha   90.00
_cell.angle_beta   90.00
_cell.angle_gamma   90.00
#
_symmetry.space_group_name_H-M   'P 1'
#
loop_
_entity.id
_entity.type
_entity.pdbx_description
1 polymer ?
#
loop_
_entity_poly.entity_id
_entity_poly.type
_entity_poly.pdbx_seq_one_letter_code
_entity_poly.pdbx_strand_id
1 'polypeptide(L)' 'MRSCNLKHQQSCAIENIYILTRKGRSMYFYSKLSCMTNCEDINFLGFERRTELICCKHSNYCNLPEGV' A
#
# COMPACT_ATOMS: atom_id res chain seq x y z
N MET A 1 -8.05 -12.95 0.47
CA MET A 1 -6.77 -12.44 -0.09
C MET A 1 -6.86 -12.50 -1.61
N ARG A 2 -6.72 -11.37 -2.33
CA ARG A 2 -6.54 -11.39 -3.79
C ARG A 2 -5.04 -11.46 -4.03
N SER A 3 -4.54 -12.64 -4.36
CA SER A 3 -3.11 -12.88 -4.65
C SER A 3 -2.63 -12.00 -5.80
N CYS A 4 -1.46 -11.37 -5.66
CA CYS A 4 -0.76 -10.77 -6.78
C CYS A 4 0.21 -11.82 -7.37
N ASN A 5 -0.09 -12.31 -8.56
CA ASN A 5 0.82 -13.18 -9.33
C ASN A 5 1.60 -12.29 -10.30
N LEU A 6 2.83 -11.93 -9.92
CA LEU A 6 3.68 -11.01 -10.68
C LEU A 6 3.95 -11.56 -12.09
N LYS A 7 3.66 -10.77 -13.12
CA LYS A 7 4.12 -11.01 -14.50
C LYS A 7 5.38 -10.19 -14.78
N HIS A 8 6.04 -10.44 -15.91
CA HIS A 8 7.22 -9.68 -16.34
C HIS A 8 6.92 -8.17 -16.32
N GLN A 9 7.80 -7.38 -15.69
CA GLN A 9 7.68 -5.92 -15.51
C GLN A 9 6.55 -5.43 -14.58
N GLN A 10 5.85 -6.34 -13.88
CA GLN A 10 4.90 -5.96 -12.83
C GLN A 10 5.59 -5.94 -11.46
N SER A 11 5.09 -5.07 -10.59
CA SER A 11 5.48 -4.97 -9.18
C SER A 11 4.25 -5.18 -8.30
N CYS A 12 4.47 -5.62 -7.08
CA CYS A 12 3.41 -5.71 -6.08
C CYS A 12 3.19 -4.29 -5.53
N ALA A 13 1.94 -3.89 -5.40
CA ALA A 13 1.56 -2.56 -4.93
C ALA A 13 0.59 -2.68 -3.75
N ILE A 14 0.85 -1.92 -2.70
CA ILE A 14 -0.02 -1.83 -1.53
C ILE A 14 -0.48 -0.42 -1.34
N GLU A 15 -1.78 -0.22 -1.32
CA GLU A 15 -2.38 1.01 -0.86
C GLU A 15 -2.71 0.84 0.63
N ASN A 16 -1.96 1.49 1.51
CA ASN A 16 -2.29 1.61 2.92
C ASN A 16 -3.21 2.82 3.10
N ILE A 17 -4.45 2.58 3.53
CA ILE A 17 -5.43 3.63 3.79
C ILE A 17 -5.42 3.91 5.28
N TYR A 18 -5.24 5.18 5.63
CA TYR A 18 -5.30 5.71 6.98
C TYR A 18 -6.44 6.73 7.08
N ILE A 19 -7.15 6.71 8.20
CA ILE A 19 -8.11 7.76 8.56
C ILE A 19 -7.36 8.83 9.33
N LEU A 20 -7.52 10.09 8.90
CA LEU A 20 -6.99 11.24 9.60
C LEU A 20 -7.96 11.66 10.71
N THR A 21 -7.48 11.63 11.93
CA THR A 21 -8.22 12.21 13.05
C THR A 21 -8.22 13.74 12.92
N ARG A 22 -9.20 14.41 13.54
CA ARG A 22 -9.23 15.89 13.64
C ARG A 22 -7.97 16.49 14.29
N LYS A 23 -7.18 15.69 15.00
CA LYS A 23 -5.90 16.07 15.62
C LYS A 23 -4.69 15.82 14.69
N GLY A 24 -4.90 15.47 13.42
CA GLY A 24 -3.84 15.24 12.43
C GLY A 24 -3.15 13.88 12.53
N ARG A 25 -3.56 12.99 13.45
CA ARG A 25 -3.00 11.64 13.54
C ARG A 25 -3.56 10.75 12.44
N SER A 26 -2.67 10.07 11.70
CA SER A 26 -3.04 9.00 10.77
C SER A 26 -3.23 7.70 11.54
N MET A 27 -4.45 7.18 11.54
CA MET A 27 -4.75 5.85 12.08
C MET A 27 -4.91 4.88 10.93
N TYR A 28 -4.16 3.77 10.97
CA TYR A 28 -4.30 2.71 9.98
C TYR A 28 -5.74 2.19 9.95
N PHE A 29 -6.28 2.00 8.74
CA PHE A 29 -7.63 1.49 8.56
C PHE A 29 -7.63 0.14 7.85
N TYR A 30 -7.12 0.09 6.62
CA TYR A 30 -6.93 -1.17 5.89
C TYR A 30 -5.90 -0.99 4.76
N SER A 31 -5.43 -2.10 4.23
CA SER A 31 -4.59 -2.13 3.03
C SER A 31 -5.30 -2.81 1.86
N LYS A 32 -5.01 -2.36 0.64
CA LYS A 32 -5.38 -3.05 -0.60
C LYS A 32 -4.13 -3.53 -1.31
N LEU A 33 -4.17 -4.77 -1.79
CA LEU A 33 -3.10 -5.38 -2.57
C LEU A 33 -3.47 -5.36 -4.05
N SER A 34 -2.55 -4.94 -4.91
CA SER A 34 -2.69 -5.00 -6.36
C SER A 34 -1.35 -5.32 -7.05
N CYS A 35 -1.40 -5.65 -8.34
CA CYS A 35 -0.21 -5.72 -9.18
C CYS A 35 -0.23 -4.51 -10.13
N MET A 36 0.85 -3.75 -10.17
CA MET A 36 0.97 -2.57 -11.04
C MET A 36 2.24 -2.64 -11.88
N THR A 37 2.14 -2.23 -13.14
CA THR A 37 3.30 -1.85 -13.96
C THR A 37 3.72 -0.43 -13.59
N ASN A 38 5.02 -0.13 -13.61
CA ASN A 38 5.55 1.20 -13.26
C ASN A 38 5.08 1.71 -11.89
N CYS A 39 5.12 0.83 -10.90
CA CYS A 39 4.76 1.15 -9.53
C CYS A 39 5.86 2.01 -8.89
N GLU A 40 5.47 3.13 -8.29
CA GLU A 40 6.32 4.01 -7.49
C GLU A 40 5.68 4.29 -6.12
N ASP A 41 6.50 4.53 -5.11
CA ASP A 41 6.01 4.86 -3.78
C ASP A 41 5.39 6.27 -3.79
N ILE A 42 4.13 6.39 -3.39
CA ILE A 42 3.39 7.67 -3.41
C ILE A 42 2.63 7.85 -2.11
N ASN A 43 2.68 9.05 -1.53
CA ASN A 43 1.91 9.42 -0.35
C ASN A 43 0.85 10.47 -0.72
N PHE A 44 -0.41 10.08 -0.69
CA PHE A 44 -1.55 10.97 -0.92
C PHE A 44 -2.11 11.43 0.42
N LEU A 45 -2.07 12.73 0.67
CA LEU A 45 -2.72 13.34 1.84
C LEU A 45 -4.00 14.06 1.41
N GLY A 46 -5.15 13.54 1.82
CA GLY A 46 -6.45 14.17 1.67
C GLY A 46 -6.95 14.79 2.98
N PHE A 47 -8.18 15.31 2.97
CA PHE A 47 -8.74 16.03 4.13
C PHE A 47 -9.04 15.12 5.34
N GLU A 48 -9.56 13.92 5.08
CA GLU A 48 -9.93 12.94 6.12
C GLU A 48 -9.18 11.62 6.00
N ARG A 49 -8.37 11.46 4.95
CA ARG A 49 -7.69 10.21 4.64
C ARG A 49 -6.28 10.49 4.15
N ARG A 50 -5.36 9.62 4.56
CA ARG A 50 -4.03 9.51 3.98
C ARG A 50 -3.94 8.15 3.31
N THR A 51 -3.41 8.08 2.11
CA THR A 51 -3.20 6.84 1.38
C THR A 51 -1.73 6.75 1.00
N GLU A 52 -1.09 5.64 1.33
CA GLU A 52 0.29 5.37 0.92
C GLU A 52 0.28 4.23 -0.08
N LEU A 53 0.73 4.48 -1.29
CA LEU A 53 1.06 3.46 -2.26
C LEU A 53 2.52 3.05 -2.04
N ILE A 54 2.77 1.78 -1.74
CA ILE A 54 4.11 1.22 -1.56
C ILE A 54 4.30 0.09 -2.57
N CYS A 55 5.43 0.11 -3.25
CA CYS A 55 5.75 -0.74 -4.38
C CYS A 55 6.93 -1.66 -4.08
N CYS A 56 6.74 -2.96 -4.28
CA CYS A 56 7.78 -3.96 -4.10
C CYS A 56 8.11 -4.64 -5.42
N LYS A 57 9.37 -4.53 -5.83
CA LYS A 57 9.96 -5.31 -6.91
C LYS A 57 10.54 -6.60 -6.33
N HIS A 58 9.98 -7.74 -6.73
CA HIS A 58 10.54 -9.09 -6.52
C HIS A 58 10.38 -9.80 -5.16
N SER A 59 9.53 -9.31 -4.24
CA SER A 59 9.10 -10.13 -3.10
C SER A 59 7.58 -10.30 -3.11
N ASN A 60 7.12 -11.54 -3.22
CA ASN A 60 5.74 -11.88 -2.91
C ASN A 60 5.50 -11.54 -1.43
N TYR A 61 4.39 -10.89 -1.10
CA TYR A 61 4.02 -10.58 0.30
C TYR A 61 5.01 -9.71 1.08
N CYS A 62 5.73 -8.78 0.44
CA CYS A 62 6.63 -7.81 1.08
C CYS A 62 5.96 -6.88 2.13
N ASN A 63 4.69 -7.08 2.44
CA ASN A 63 3.76 -6.08 2.95
C ASN A 63 2.94 -6.54 4.14
N LEU A 64 3.46 -7.50 4.89
CA LEU A 64 3.12 -7.64 6.29
C LEU A 64 4.06 -6.70 7.06
N PRO A 65 3.57 -5.83 7.96
CA PRO A 65 4.46 -5.22 8.93
C PRO A 65 5.20 -6.36 9.64
N GLU A 66 6.54 -6.27 9.76
CA GLU A 66 7.33 -7.26 10.50
C GLU A 66 6.69 -7.46 11.88
N GLY A 67 6.12 -8.65 12.09
CA GLY A 67 5.18 -8.87 13.19
C GLY A 67 4.50 -10.23 13.17
N VAL A 68 5.19 -11.25 12.64
CA VAL A 68 4.93 -12.67 12.93
C VAL A 68 6.25 -13.31 13.30
#